data_AF-A0A5N0TIM2-F1
#
_entry.id   AF-A0A5N0TIM2-F1
#
_cell.length_a   1.000
_cell.length_b   1.000
_cell.length_c   1.000
_cell.angle_alpha   90.00
_cell.angle_beta   90.00
_cell.angle_gamma   90.00
#
_symmetry.space_group_name_H-M   'P 1'
#
loop_
_entity.id
_entity.type
_entity.pdbx_description
1 polymer ?
#
loop_
_entity_poly.entity_id
_entity_poly.type
_entity_poly.pdbx_seq_one_letter_code
_entity_poly.pdbx_strand_id
1 'polypeptide(L)'
;MQWTTMDAADAVSAAALELALTHAQAALAALEQVRATGPGLLAATAWASPAMDAFRERQDEWLAGLERNARALRAFLDTLDLARAGSVASSGPLLR
;
A
#
# COMPACT_ATOMS: atom_id res chain seq x y z
N MET A 1 -2.70 -3.22 -39.53
CA MET A 1 -3.32 -2.35 -38.50
C MET A 1 -3.47 -3.00 -37.13
N GLN A 2 -3.13 -4.30 -36.96
CA GLN A 2 -3.33 -5.02 -35.69
C GLN A 2 -2.19 -4.81 -34.67
N TRP A 3 -1.03 -4.32 -35.13
CA TRP A 3 0.17 -4.14 -34.31
C TRP A 3 0.10 -2.88 -33.44
N THR A 4 -0.39 -1.76 -34.00
CA THR A 4 -0.56 -0.49 -33.29
C THR A 4 -1.56 -0.54 -32.13
N THR A 5 -2.54 -1.45 -32.20
CA THR A 5 -3.52 -1.66 -31.13
C THR A 5 -2.96 -2.46 -29.95
N MET A 6 -1.94 -3.31 -30.20
CA MET A 6 -1.32 -4.13 -29.16
C MET A 6 -0.35 -3.28 -28.32
N ASP A 7 0.48 -2.45 -28.96
CA ASP A 7 1.38 -1.52 -28.27
C ASP A 7 0.63 -0.49 -27.41
N ALA A 8 -0.53 -0.02 -27.88
CA ALA A 8 -1.38 0.89 -27.12
C ALA A 8 -2.00 0.23 -25.88
N ALA A 9 -2.37 -1.06 -25.97
CA ALA A 9 -2.90 -1.81 -24.83
C ALA A 9 -1.83 -2.05 -23.76
N ASP A 10 -0.61 -2.38 -24.17
CA ASP A 10 0.52 -2.59 -23.27
C ASP A 10 0.93 -1.29 -22.56
N ALA A 11 0.94 -0.16 -23.28
CA ALA A 11 1.21 1.16 -22.70
C ALA A 11 0.14 1.59 -21.67
N VAL A 12 -1.14 1.34 -21.94
CA VAL A 12 -2.24 1.61 -21.00
C VAL A 12 -2.12 0.72 -19.75
N SER A 13 -1.75 -0.54 -19.93
CA SER A 13 -1.55 -1.48 -18.82
C SER A 13 -0.37 -1.09 -17.93
N ALA A 14 0.75 -0.66 -18.53
CA ALA A 14 1.90 -0.13 -17.81
C ALA A 14 1.57 1.14 -17.01
N ALA A 15 0.83 2.08 -17.61
CA ALA A 15 0.41 3.31 -16.92
C ALA A 15 -0.54 3.02 -15.74
N ALA A 16 -1.46 2.06 -15.89
CA ALA A 16 -2.34 1.63 -14.81
C ALA A 16 -1.57 0.97 -13.66
N LEU A 17 -0.54 0.18 -13.96
CA LEU A 17 0.33 -0.46 -12.97
C LEU A 17 1.13 0.57 -12.16
N GLU A 18 1.71 1.58 -12.83
CA GLU A 18 2.44 2.67 -12.15
C GLU A 18 1.53 3.50 -11.22
N LEU A 19 0.29 3.76 -11.65
CA LEU A 19 -0.71 4.45 -10.84
C LEU A 19 -1.10 3.62 -9.61
N ALA A 20 -1.29 2.30 -9.77
CA ALA A 20 -1.60 1.40 -8.68
C ALA A 20 -0.45 1.32 -7.65
N LEU A 21 0.81 1.25 -8.10
CA LEU A 21 2.00 1.31 -7.24
C LEU A 21 2.03 2.61 -6.44
N THR A 22 1.84 3.75 -7.12
CA THR A 22 1.86 5.08 -6.49
C THR A 22 0.79 5.19 -5.39
N HIS A 23 -0.45 4.79 -5.68
CA HIS A 23 -1.53 4.83 -4.70
C HIS A 23 -1.31 3.87 -3.53
N ALA A 24 -0.80 2.66 -3.79
CA ALA A 24 -0.50 1.68 -2.74
C ALA A 24 0.64 2.16 -1.82
N GLN A 25 1.68 2.79 -2.37
CA GLN A 25 2.76 3.39 -1.58
C GLN A 25 2.25 4.56 -0.72
N ALA A 26 1.43 5.44 -1.29
CA ALA A 26 0.82 6.56 -0.55
C ALA A 26 -0.07 6.07 0.60
N ALA A 27 -0.88 5.03 0.36
CA ALA A 27 -1.71 4.42 1.39
C ALA A 27 -0.87 3.79 2.51
N LEU A 28 0.26 3.14 2.18
CA LEU A 28 1.16 2.57 3.18
C LEU A 28 1.79 3.65 4.05
N ALA A 29 2.28 4.73 3.43
CA ALA A 29 2.86 5.87 4.14
C ALA A 29 1.85 6.51 5.11
N ALA A 30 0.59 6.67 4.68
CA ALA A 30 -0.47 7.20 5.54
C ALA A 30 -0.76 6.28 6.75
N LEU A 31 -0.82 4.96 6.53
CA LEU A 31 -1.01 3.99 7.61
C LEU A 31 0.14 4.06 8.63
N GLU A 32 1.38 4.18 8.17
CA GLU A 32 2.56 4.28 9.03
C GLU A 32 2.59 5.58 9.82
N GLN A 33 2.22 6.71 9.20
CA GLN A 33 2.12 8.00 9.87
C GLN A 33 1.10 7.97 11.01
N VAL A 34 -0.08 7.39 10.75
CA VAL A 34 -1.15 7.25 11.75
C VAL A 34 -0.69 6.35 12.91
N ARG A 35 -0.02 5.23 12.61
CA ARG A 35 0.54 4.35 13.64
C ARG A 35 1.61 5.04 14.49
N ALA A 36 2.45 5.86 13.89
CA ALA A 36 3.50 6.58 14.60
C ALA A 36 2.95 7.66 15.53
N THR A 37 1.82 8.29 15.17
CA THR A 37 1.20 9.38 15.94
C THR A 37 0.20 8.91 17.01
N GLY A 38 -0.39 7.72 16.86
CA GLY A 38 -1.37 7.14 17.78
C GLY A 38 -0.93 7.08 19.26
N PRO A 39 0.29 6.61 19.59
CA PRO A 39 0.78 6.56 20.98
C PRO A 39 0.96 7.94 21.62
N GLY A 40 1.32 8.97 20.84
CA GLY A 40 1.48 10.35 21.35
C GLY A 40 0.14 10.98 21.77
N LEU A 41 -0.92 10.67 21.03
CA LEU A 41 -2.30 11.07 21.37
C LEU A 41 -2.79 10.44 22.70
N LEU A 42 -2.38 9.20 23.00
CA LEU A 42 -2.67 8.55 24.27
C LEU A 42 -1.97 9.24 25.44
N ALA A 43 -0.68 9.54 25.30
CA ALA A 43 0.07 10.22 26.34
C ALA A 43 -0.54 11.59 26.69
N ALA A 44 -1.08 12.30 25.69
CA ALA A 44 -1.74 13.59 25.88
C ALA A 44 -3.13 13.50 26.53
N THR A 45 -3.77 12.33 26.52
CA THR A 45 -5.14 12.12 27.02
C THR A 45 -5.19 11.19 28.23
N ALA A 46 -4.05 10.90 28.86
CA ALA A 46 -3.93 9.96 29.96
C ALA A 46 -4.43 10.56 31.30
N TRP A 47 -5.71 10.35 31.58
CA TRP A 47 -6.33 10.51 32.89
C TRP A 47 -7.02 9.18 33.28
N ALA A 48 -6.91 8.79 34.55
CA ALA A 48 -7.38 7.48 35.01
C ALA A 48 -8.92 7.48 35.13
N SER A 49 -9.59 6.74 34.25
CA SER A 49 -11.04 6.55 34.22
C SER A 49 -11.38 5.22 33.51
N PRO A 50 -12.42 4.50 33.93
CA PRO A 50 -12.92 3.32 33.21
C PRO A 50 -13.23 3.58 31.73
N ALA A 51 -13.64 4.81 31.39
CA ALA A 51 -13.87 5.21 30.01
C ALA A 51 -12.56 5.28 29.19
N MET A 52 -11.45 5.64 29.84
CA MET A 52 -10.14 5.68 29.20
C MET A 52 -9.52 4.31 29.01
N ASP A 53 -9.83 3.35 29.88
CA ASP A 53 -9.40 1.96 29.73
C ASP A 53 -10.10 1.33 28.51
N ALA A 54 -11.42 1.49 28.40
CA ALA A 54 -12.18 1.01 27.23
C ALA A 54 -11.78 1.70 25.92
N PHE A 55 -11.37 2.98 25.98
CA PHE A 55 -10.82 3.68 24.82
C PHE A 55 -9.47 3.10 24.40
N ARG A 56 -8.59 2.78 25.36
CA ARG A 56 -7.27 2.19 25.10
C ARG A 56 -7.39 0.83 24.42
N GLU A 57 -8.27 -0.05 24.91
CA GLU A 57 -8.53 -1.35 24.28
C GLU A 57 -8.99 -1.20 22.82
N ARG A 58 -9.96 -0.33 22.56
CA ARG A 58 -10.42 -0.03 21.20
C ARG A 58 -9.32 0.52 20.30
N GLN A 59 -8.44 1.34 20.87
CA GLN A 59 -7.32 1.90 20.13
C GLN A 59 -6.28 0.82 19.80
N ASP A 60 -5.96 -0.07 20.73
CA ASP A 60 -5.03 -1.18 20.51
C ASP A 60 -5.55 -2.13 19.42
N GLU A 61 -6.85 -2.44 19.42
CA GLU A 61 -7.50 -3.20 18.35
C GLU A 61 -7.40 -2.49 16.99
N TRP A 62 -7.61 -1.18 16.98
CA TRP A 62 -7.51 -0.36 15.78
C TRP A 62 -6.06 -0.31 15.25
N LEU A 63 -5.07 -0.09 16.10
CA LEU A 63 -3.65 -0.11 15.75
C LEU A 63 -3.22 -1.47 15.20
N ALA A 64 -3.68 -2.56 15.82
CA ALA A 64 -3.46 -3.92 15.32
C ALA A 64 -4.12 -4.13 13.94
N GLY A 65 -5.29 -3.52 13.70
CA GLY A 65 -5.94 -3.48 12.40
C GLY A 65 -5.11 -2.75 11.34
N LEU A 66 -4.59 -1.56 11.66
CA LEU A 66 -3.71 -0.81 10.77
C LEU A 66 -2.44 -1.59 10.44
N GLU A 67 -1.87 -2.32 11.39
CA GLU A 67 -0.72 -3.19 11.15
C GLU A 67 -1.04 -4.34 10.18
N ARG A 68 -2.20 -4.98 10.33
CA ARG A 68 -2.66 -6.01 9.37
C ARG A 68 -2.81 -5.42 7.96
N ASN A 69 -3.42 -4.25 7.84
CA ASN A 69 -3.58 -3.58 6.55
C ASN A 69 -2.24 -3.19 5.93
N ALA A 70 -1.29 -2.68 6.71
CA ALA A 70 0.04 -2.35 6.24
C ALA A 70 0.80 -3.59 5.74
N ARG A 71 0.66 -4.74 6.41
CA ARG A 71 1.22 -6.01 5.94
C ARG A 71 0.61 -6.47 4.62
N ALA A 72 -0.72 -6.43 4.51
CA ALA A 72 -1.41 -6.80 3.27
C ALA A 72 -1.00 -5.90 2.10
N LEU A 73 -0.84 -4.60 2.35
CA LEU A 73 -0.43 -3.62 1.35
C LEU A 73 1.03 -3.79 0.92
N ARG A 74 1.95 -4.15 1.85
CA ARG A 74 3.32 -4.55 1.49
C ARG A 74 3.34 -5.78 0.60
N ALA A 75 2.60 -6.84 0.95
CA ALA A 75 2.53 -8.04 0.12
C ALA A 75 1.93 -7.75 -1.28
N PHE A 76 0.96 -6.84 -1.35
CA PHE A 76 0.41 -6.37 -2.62
C PHE A 76 1.47 -5.61 -3.45
N LEU A 77 2.23 -4.69 -2.84
CA LEU A 77 3.33 -3.99 -3.50
C LEU A 77 4.39 -4.96 -4.03
N ASP A 78 4.81 -5.95 -3.22
CA ASP A 78 5.75 -6.98 -3.65
C ASP A 78 5.24 -7.74 -4.90
N THR A 79 3.92 -8.02 -4.94
CA THR A 79 3.28 -8.66 -6.09
C THR A 79 3.28 -7.77 -7.33
N LEU A 80 3.01 -6.47 -7.17
CA LEU A 80 3.04 -5.51 -8.27
C LEU A 80 4.46 -5.30 -8.80
N ASP A 81 5.48 -5.27 -7.93
CA ASP A 81 6.88 -5.14 -8.33
C ASP A 81 7.36 -6.39 -9.09
N LEU A 82 6.94 -7.59 -8.68
CA LEU A 82 7.18 -8.83 -9.43
C LEU A 82 6.52 -8.79 -10.81
N ALA A 83 5.27 -8.32 -10.90
CA ALA A 83 4.56 -8.18 -12.18
C ALA A 83 5.25 -7.17 -13.11
N ARG A 84 5.71 -6.04 -12.56
CA ARG A 84 6.51 -5.04 -13.26
C ARG A 84 7.81 -5.64 -13.81
N ALA A 85 8.55 -6.38 -12.99
CA ALA A 85 9.80 -7.02 -13.40
C ALA A 85 9.59 -8.05 -14.52
N GLY A 86 8.51 -8.82 -14.47
CA GLY A 86 8.14 -9.78 -15.51
C GLY A 86 7.76 -9.14 -16.85
N SER A 87 7.02 -8.02 -16.80
CA SER A 87 6.66 -7.23 -17.99
C SER A 87 7.89 -6.65 -18.71
N VAL A 88 8.87 -6.16 -17.96
CA VAL A 88 10.13 -5.63 -18.53
C VAL A 88 10.95 -6.75 -19.20
N ALA A 89 10.92 -7.98 -18.68
CA ALA A 89 11.65 -9.11 -19.26
C ALA A 89 11.04 -9.62 -20.58
N SER A 90 9.72 -9.54 -20.76
CA SER A 90 9.06 -9.95 -22.01
C SER A 90 9.21 -8.96 -23.16
N SER A 91 9.58 -7.69 -22.87
CA SER A 91 9.74 -6.61 -23.87
C SER A 91 11.20 -6.37 -24.29
N GLY A 92 12.14 -7.24 -23.89
CA GLY A 92 13.53 -7.21 -24.34
C GLY A 92 13.65 -7.46 -25.86
N PRO A 93 14.67 -6.90 -26.54
CA PRO A 93 14.67 -6.80 -28.00
C PRO A 93 14.67 -8.17 -28.66
N LEU A 94 13.63 -8.44 -29.44
CA LEU A 94 13.65 -9.45 -30.50
C LEU A 94 14.62 -9.00 -31.60
N LEU A 95 15.93 -9.02 -31.31
CA LEU A 95 16.98 -8.98 -32.31
C LEU A 95 17.42 -10.41 -32.59
N ARG A 96 16.79 -11.00 -33.60
CA ARG A 96 17.38 -12.06 -34.44
C ARG A 96 17.37 -11.58 -35.88
#